data_AF-A0A6J7SWJ9-F1
#
_entry.id   AF-A0A6J7SWJ9-F1
#
_cell.length_a   1.000
_cell.length_b   1.000
_cell.length_c   1.000
_cell.angle_alpha   90.00
_cell.angle_beta   90.00
_cell.angle_gamma   90.00
#
_symmetry.space_group_name_H-M   'P 1'
#
loop_
_entity.id
_entity.type
_entity.pdbx_description
1 polymer ?
#
loop_
_entity_poly.entity_id
_entity_poly.type
_entity_poly.pdbx_seq_one_letter_code
_entity_poly.pdbx_strand_id
1 'polypeptide(L)'
;MVTDRYLSVHHHPTIEDFATWCKENDLPIIGIDNVPGSKHLESAQLPEKCVLLFGQEGAGMSDEGIAVCEVLYEINQYGSTRSMNASAAGAIAMYHWALQNLPR
;
A
#
# COMPACT_ATOMS: atom_id res chain seq x y z
N MET A 1 -18.28 -8.52 -12.35
CA MET A 1 -17.28 -7.66 -13.04
C MET A 1 -16.13 -8.57 -13.48
N VAL A 2 -15.54 -8.34 -14.65
CA VAL A 2 -14.42 -9.14 -15.22
C VAL A 2 -13.13 -8.32 -15.13
N THR A 3 -12.85 -7.81 -13.92
CA THR A 3 -11.80 -6.83 -13.67
C THR A 3 -10.41 -7.37 -13.99
N ASP A 4 -10.24 -8.69 -13.88
CA ASP A 4 -9.04 -9.44 -14.28
C ASP A 4 -8.61 -9.17 -15.73
N ARG A 5 -9.54 -8.85 -16.63
CA ARG A 5 -9.22 -8.50 -18.03
C ARG A 5 -8.68 -7.09 -18.22
N TYR A 6 -8.78 -6.24 -17.21
CA TYR A 6 -8.36 -4.83 -17.26
C TYR A 6 -7.18 -4.54 -16.34
N LEU A 7 -6.61 -5.57 -15.73
CA LEU A 7 -5.45 -5.48 -14.84
C LEU A 7 -4.29 -6.29 -15.41
N SER A 8 -3.11 -5.70 -15.42
CA SER A 8 -1.87 -6.44 -15.61
C SER A 8 -1.45 -7.03 -14.27
N VAL A 9 -1.41 -8.35 -14.16
CA VAL A 9 -1.03 -9.05 -12.94
C VAL A 9 0.39 -9.59 -13.09
N HIS A 10 1.28 -9.16 -12.21
CA HIS A 10 2.67 -9.58 -12.15
C HIS A 10 2.91 -10.29 -10.82
N HIS A 11 3.45 -11.50 -10.87
CA HIS A 11 3.78 -12.29 -9.68
C HIS A 11 5.29 -12.24 -9.43
N HIS A 12 5.68 -11.86 -8.22
CA HIS A 12 7.06 -11.94 -7.74
C HIS A 12 7.17 -13.09 -6.71
N PRO A 13 8.13 -14.03 -6.86
CA PRO A 13 8.25 -15.17 -5.96
C PRO A 13 8.57 -14.78 -4.51
N THR A 14 9.30 -13.69 -4.31
CA THR A 14 9.70 -13.19 -2.98
C THR A 14 9.54 -11.67 -2.88
N ILE A 15 9.53 -11.15 -1.64
CA ILE A 15 9.56 -9.71 -1.38
C ILE A 15 10.86 -9.06 -1.88
N GLU A 16 11.98 -9.79 -1.84
CA GLU A 16 13.26 -9.31 -2.38
C GLU A 16 13.21 -9.13 -3.91
N ASP A 17 12.64 -10.11 -4.63
CA ASP A 17 12.43 -10.02 -6.08
C ASP A 17 11.52 -8.83 -6.43
N PHE A 18 10.45 -8.64 -5.65
CA PHE A 18 9.52 -7.53 -5.81
C PHE A 18 10.20 -6.17 -5.57
N ALA A 19 10.99 -6.05 -4.49
CA ALA A 19 11.70 -4.81 -4.16
C ALA A 19 12.76 -4.46 -5.21
N THR A 20 13.47 -5.47 -5.71
CA THR A 20 14.42 -5.31 -6.81
C THR A 20 13.71 -4.78 -8.06
N TRP A 21 12.60 -5.38 -8.44
CA TRP A 21 11.80 -4.93 -9.58
C TRP A 21 11.29 -3.50 -9.41
N CYS A 22 10.78 -3.15 -8.23
CA CYS A 22 10.32 -1.78 -7.94
C CYS A 22 11.46 -0.76 -8.07
N LYS A 23 12.64 -1.09 -7.55
CA LYS A 23 13.84 -0.25 -7.65
C LYS A 23 14.28 -0.04 -9.10
N GLU A 24 14.29 -1.10 -9.91
CA GLU A 24 14.65 -1.03 -11.33
C GLU A 24 13.67 -0.19 -12.17
N ASN A 25 12.44 -0.01 -11.68
CA ASN A 25 11.38 0.75 -12.35
C ASN A 25 11.12 2.13 -11.71
N ASP A 26 11.97 2.57 -10.78
CA ASP A 26 11.82 3.83 -10.04
C ASP A 26 10.45 3.97 -9.33
N LEU A 27 9.99 2.88 -8.71
CA LEU A 27 8.73 2.80 -7.99
C LEU A 27 8.97 2.71 -6.47
N PRO A 28 8.94 3.82 -5.72
CA PRO A 28 8.99 3.77 -4.27
C PRO A 28 7.82 2.95 -3.71
N ILE A 29 8.11 2.14 -2.70
CA ILE A 29 7.14 1.25 -2.06
C ILE A 29 6.59 1.96 -0.83
N ILE A 30 5.28 2.22 -0.84
CA ILE A 30 4.54 2.85 0.24
C ILE A 30 3.67 1.80 0.91
N GLY A 31 3.95 1.48 2.17
CA GLY A 31 3.19 0.49 2.90
C GLY A 31 1.93 1.08 3.53
N ILE A 32 0.81 0.36 3.42
CA ILE A 32 -0.46 0.68 4.09
C ILE A 32 -0.82 -0.42 5.09
N ASP A 33 -0.52 -0.18 6.37
CA ASP A 33 -0.88 -1.06 7.49
C ASP A 33 -0.75 -0.32 8.84
N ASN A 34 -1.44 -0.79 9.88
CA ASN A 34 -1.42 -0.20 11.22
C ASN A 34 -0.36 -0.82 12.15
N VAL A 35 0.84 -1.02 11.59
CA VAL A 35 2.00 -1.55 12.31
C VAL A 35 2.72 -0.44 13.10
N PRO A 36 3.51 -0.78 14.15
CA PRO A 36 4.29 0.21 14.87
C PRO A 36 5.19 1.04 13.95
N GLY A 37 5.10 2.37 14.06
CA GLY A 37 5.88 3.31 13.25
C GLY A 37 5.14 3.87 12.03
N SER A 38 3.93 3.38 11.73
CA SER A 38 3.07 3.96 10.70
C SER A 38 2.71 5.42 10.99
N LYS A 39 2.67 6.23 9.94
CA LYS A 39 2.20 7.63 9.96
C LYS A 39 0.76 7.71 9.47
N HIS A 40 0.07 8.82 9.70
CA HIS A 40 -1.31 8.97 9.24
C HIS A 40 -1.41 9.26 7.74
N LEU A 41 -2.16 8.42 7.02
CA LEU A 41 -2.40 8.56 5.58
C LEU A 41 -3.08 9.89 5.23
N GLU A 42 -3.97 10.40 6.08
CA GLU A 42 -4.76 11.61 5.80
C GLU A 42 -3.90 12.86 5.56
N SER A 43 -2.66 12.85 6.07
CA SER A 43 -1.68 13.92 5.91
C SER A 43 -0.57 13.61 4.90
N ALA A 44 -0.59 12.41 4.30
CA ALA A 44 0.46 11.94 3.42
C ALA A 44 0.50 12.72 2.10
N GLN A 45 1.70 13.01 1.64
CA GLN A 45 1.95 13.39 0.25
C GLN A 45 2.45 12.15 -0.47
N LEU A 46 1.63 11.60 -1.37
CA LEU A 46 1.93 10.36 -2.06
C LEU A 46 2.58 10.65 -3.43
N PRO A 47 3.71 9.98 -3.77
CA PRO A 47 4.33 10.16 -5.08
C PRO A 47 3.36 9.84 -6.23
N GLU A 48 3.51 10.55 -7.36
CA GLU A 48 2.75 10.24 -8.57
C GLU A 48 3.07 8.82 -9.09
N LYS A 49 4.33 8.39 -8.96
CA LYS A 49 4.77 7.03 -9.28
C LYS A 49 5.15 6.32 -7.99
N CYS A 50 4.36 5.33 -7.58
CA CYS A 50 4.64 4.50 -6.42
C CYS A 50 3.90 3.17 -6.51
N VAL A 51 4.31 2.21 -5.68
CA VAL A 51 3.51 1.04 -5.35
C VAL A 51 2.90 1.22 -3.96
N LEU A 52 1.61 0.92 -3.83
CA LEU A 52 0.95 0.78 -2.55
C LEU A 52 1.01 -0.70 -2.13
N LEU A 53 1.76 -1.02 -1.09
CA LEU A 53 1.89 -2.37 -0.54
C LEU A 53 0.93 -2.55 0.64
N PHE A 54 0.24 -3.69 0.69
CA PHE A 54 -0.75 -4.00 1.73
C PHE A 54 -0.39 -5.29 2.44
N GLY A 55 -0.64 -5.32 3.75
CA GLY A 55 -0.50 -6.52 4.56
C GLY A 55 -1.56 -7.58 4.25
N GLN A 56 -1.30 -8.81 4.68
CA GLN A 56 -2.28 -9.89 4.61
C GLN A 56 -3.40 -9.64 5.62
N GLU A 57 -4.64 -9.97 5.26
CA GLU A 57 -5.76 -9.92 6.20
C GLU A 57 -5.50 -10.79 7.45
N GLY A 58 -5.69 -10.19 8.63
CA GLY A 58 -5.44 -10.80 9.92
C GLY A 58 -3.99 -10.67 10.42
N ALA A 59 -3.01 -11.08 9.62
CA ALA A 59 -1.59 -11.08 10.03
C ALA A 59 -0.90 -9.71 9.86
N GLY A 60 -1.41 -8.87 8.96
CA GLY A 60 -0.75 -7.62 8.56
C GLY A 60 0.43 -7.86 7.63
N MET A 61 1.32 -6.88 7.53
CA MET A 61 2.58 -6.98 6.79
C MET A 61 3.61 -7.84 7.52
N SER A 62 4.39 -8.59 6.75
CA SER A 62 5.58 -9.27 7.26
C SER A 62 6.72 -8.28 7.51
N ASP A 63 7.70 -8.70 8.32
CA ASP A 63 8.90 -7.89 8.61
C ASP A 63 9.67 -7.55 7.33
N GLU A 64 9.73 -8.47 6.36
CA GLU A 64 10.35 -8.23 5.05
C GLU A 64 9.58 -7.18 4.24
N GLY A 65 8.24 -7.22 4.28
CA GLY A 65 7.38 -6.23 3.62
C GLY A 65 7.55 -4.83 4.21
N ILE A 66 7.63 -4.74 5.55
CA ILE A 66 7.92 -3.50 6.28
C ILE A 66 9.29 -2.96 5.87
N ALA A 67 10.31 -3.83 5.82
CA ALA A 67 11.69 -3.42 5.56
C ALA A 67 11.93 -2.84 4.15
N VAL A 68 11.10 -3.20 3.16
CA VAL A 68 11.21 -2.67 1.78
C VAL A 68 10.40 -1.39 1.56
N CYS A 69 9.53 -1.01 2.50
CA CYS A 69 8.76 0.22 2.41
C CYS A 69 9.63 1.44 2.74
N GLU A 70 9.53 2.48 1.93
CA GLU A 70 10.15 3.79 2.23
C GLU A 70 9.46 4.46 3.42
N VAL A 71 8.14 4.28 3.51
CA VAL A 71 7.30 4.78 4.58
C VAL A 71 6.09 3.88 4.75
N LEU A 72 5.63 3.76 6.00
CA LEU A 72 4.39 3.10 6.36
C LEU A 72 3.36 4.15 6.73
N TYR A 73 2.17 4.05 6.15
CA TYR A 73 1.01 4.82 6.51
C TYR A 73 -0.10 3.92 7.05
N GLU A 74 -0.89 4.44 7.96
CA GLU A 74 -2.12 3.85 8.44
C GLU A 74 -3.31 4.78 8.19
N ILE A 75 -4.49 4.19 8.04
CA ILE A 75 -5.76 4.92 8.02
C ILE A 75 -6.23 5.05 9.46
N ASN A 76 -6.51 6.26 9.92
CA ASN A 76 -6.97 6.46 11.30
C ASN A 76 -8.28 5.71 11.55
N GLN A 77 -8.27 4.89 12.59
CA GLN A 77 -9.44 4.15 13.05
C GLN A 77 -9.84 4.67 14.43
N TYR A 78 -11.10 5.07 14.57
CA TYR A 78 -11.64 5.55 15.83
C TYR A 78 -12.46 4.45 16.51
N GLY A 79 -12.36 4.37 17.84
CA GLY A 79 -13.07 3.36 18.64
C GLY A 79 -12.25 2.11 18.91
N SER A 80 -12.92 0.97 19.11
CA SER A 80 -12.26 -0.29 19.50
C SER A 80 -11.77 -1.12 18.31
N THR A 81 -11.97 -0.66 17.09
CA THR A 81 -11.56 -1.36 15.87
C THR A 81 -10.05 -1.25 15.70
N ARG A 82 -9.39 -2.41 15.61
CA ARG A 82 -7.92 -2.51 15.51
C ARG A 82 -7.43 -2.91 14.12
N SER A 83 -8.34 -3.01 13.15
CA SER A 83 -8.06 -3.52 11.81
C SER A 83 -9.23 -3.20 10.89
N MET A 84 -8.92 -2.87 9.65
CA MET A 84 -9.87 -2.73 8.56
C MET A 84 -9.61 -3.84 7.53
N ASN A 85 -10.66 -4.26 6.84
CA ASN A 85 -10.51 -5.16 5.70
C ASN A 85 -9.49 -4.60 4.68
N ALA A 86 -8.58 -5.46 4.20
CA ALA A 86 -7.49 -5.05 3.31
C ALA A 86 -7.99 -4.40 2.00
N SER A 87 -9.12 -4.85 1.44
CA SER A 87 -9.68 -4.24 0.23
C SER A 87 -10.28 -2.86 0.49
N ALA A 88 -10.86 -2.63 1.68
CA ALA A 88 -11.35 -1.31 2.08
C ALA A 88 -10.18 -0.34 2.32
N ALA A 89 -9.09 -0.80 2.95
CA ALA A 89 -7.86 -0.03 3.08
C ALA A 89 -7.28 0.31 1.69
N GLY A 90 -7.26 -0.66 0.78
CA GLY A 90 -6.87 -0.48 -0.62
C GLY A 90 -7.68 0.60 -1.34
N ALA A 91 -9.01 0.55 -1.21
CA ALA A 91 -9.90 1.54 -1.81
C ALA A 91 -9.61 2.97 -1.29
N ILE A 92 -9.46 3.13 0.02
CA ILE A 92 -9.17 4.42 0.65
C ILE A 92 -7.80 4.96 0.21
N ALA A 93 -6.77 4.12 0.23
CA ALA A 93 -5.41 4.53 -0.15
C ALA A 93 -5.32 4.92 -1.63
N MET A 94 -5.91 4.12 -2.52
CA MET A 94 -5.96 4.44 -3.95
C MET A 94 -6.76 5.72 -4.22
N TYR A 95 -7.87 5.93 -3.52
CA TYR A 95 -8.67 7.16 -3.66
C TYR A 95 -7.92 8.38 -3.15
N HIS A 96 -7.21 8.26 -2.02
CA HIS A 96 -6.39 9.34 -1.47
C HIS A 96 -5.25 9.72 -2.41
N TRP A 97 -4.57 8.73 -3.00
CA TRP A 97 -3.58 8.96 -4.07
C TRP A 97 -4.20 9.66 -5.28
N ALA A 98 -5.37 9.21 -5.74
CA ALA A 98 -6.05 9.76 -6.90
C ALA A 98 -6.44 11.23 -6.72
N LEU A 99 -6.86 11.64 -5.52
CA LEU A 99 -7.18 13.04 -5.21
C LEU A 99 -5.99 13.99 -5.35
N GLN A 100 -4.77 13.47 -5.19
CA GLN A 100 -3.52 14.23 -5.29
C GLN A 100 -2.97 14.22 -6.72
N ASN A 101 -3.09 13.09 -7.43
CA ASN A 101 -2.29 12.82 -8.63
C ASN A 101 -3.10 12.68 -9.93
N LEU A 102 -4.43 12.50 -9.89
CA LEU A 102 -5.25 12.44 -11.10
C LEU A 102 -5.78 13.83 -11.50
N PRO A 103 -5.91 14.11 -12.81
CA PRO A 103 -6.54 15.34 -13.30
C PRO A 103 -7.99 15.43 -12.83
N ARG A 104 -8.45 16.66 -12.58
CA ARG A 104 -9.82 16.99 -12.19
C ARG A 104 -10.69 17.33 -13.39
#